data_AF-A0A8H8U3X9-F1
#
_entry.id   AF-A0A8H8U3X9-F1
#
_cell.length_a   1.000
_cell.length_b   1.000
_cell.length_c   1.000
_cell.angle_alpha   90.00
_cell.angle_beta   90.00
_cell.angle_gamma   90.00
#
_symmetry.space_group_name_H-M   'P 1'
#
loop_
_entity.id
_entity.type
_entity.pdbx_description
1 polymer ?
#
loop_
_entity_poly.entity_id
_entity_poly.type
_entity_poly.pdbx_seq_one_letter_code
_entity_poly.pdbx_strand_id
1 'polypeptide(L)'
;MILKIFFWLFLIGPCKVSAAACNGNDALCSRKYSNITQIGAHDSAFVGDLPTDNQNLDVTGQLNAGIRFLTAQTHSFLNQIFLCHTSCWEEDSGVLADYLTAIRTWMDSNPNEVVTLLLTNGDAIAVSMFADAYDDAGISKYTYTPPNQLALGDWPTLQDLISANTRLITFMDYNSNTGTVPYILE
;
A
#
# COMPACT_ATOMS: atom_id res chain seq x y z
N MET A 1 66.63 17.70 5.62
CA MET A 1 65.24 18.15 5.84
C MET A 1 64.38 16.90 5.97
N ILE A 2 64.01 16.51 7.19
CA ILE A 2 63.33 15.24 7.49
C ILE A 2 61.82 15.51 7.47
N LEU A 3 61.11 14.98 6.47
CA LEU A 3 59.66 15.12 6.35
C LEU A 3 58.98 13.97 7.12
N LYS A 4 58.45 14.27 8.31
CA LYS A 4 57.63 13.33 9.08
C LYS A 4 56.22 13.30 8.51
N ILE A 5 55.87 12.23 7.81
CA ILE A 5 54.51 11.96 7.34
C ILE A 5 53.73 11.37 8.51
N PHE A 6 52.76 12.12 9.05
CA PHE A 6 51.80 11.61 10.03
C PHE A 6 50.69 10.87 9.30
N PHE A 7 50.66 9.54 9.41
CA PHE A 7 49.51 8.73 9.01
C PHE A 7 48.43 8.89 10.09
N TRP A 8 47.38 9.67 9.79
CA TRP A 8 46.14 9.65 10.57
C TRP A 8 45.32 8.43 10.14
N LEU A 9 45.29 7.39 10.96
CA LEU A 9 44.29 6.33 10.85
C LEU A 9 42.93 6.94 11.26
N PHE A 10 42.11 7.28 10.28
CA PHE A 10 40.69 7.48 10.52
C PHE A 10 40.08 6.11 10.87
N LEU A 11 39.69 5.95 12.14
CA LEU A 11 38.83 4.85 12.57
C LEU A 11 37.46 5.04 11.91
N ILE A 12 37.23 4.33 10.80
CA ILE A 12 35.89 4.14 10.24
C ILE A 12 35.17 3.20 11.20
N GLY A 13 34.51 3.76 12.21
CA GLY A 13 33.57 3.01 13.04
C GLY A 13 32.41 2.51 12.17
N PRO A 14 31.88 1.30 12.41
CA PRO A 14 30.71 0.83 11.68
C PRO A 14 29.58 1.84 11.87
N CYS A 15 29.13 2.43 10.75
CA CYS A 15 27.89 3.20 10.73
C CYS A 15 26.79 2.20 11.10
N LYS A 16 26.23 2.32 12.32
CA LYS A 16 25.01 1.60 12.65
C LYS A 16 23.92 2.20 11.78
N VAL A 17 23.65 1.54 10.65
CA VAL A 17 22.38 1.73 9.94
C VAL A 17 21.32 1.38 10.97
N SER A 18 20.60 2.40 11.46
CA SER A 18 19.40 2.15 12.25
C SER A 18 18.54 1.20 11.43
N ALA A 19 18.02 0.13 12.03
CA ALA A 19 16.92 -0.59 11.40
C ALA A 19 15.90 0.49 11.00
N ALA A 20 15.57 0.53 9.72
CA ALA A 20 14.66 1.56 9.25
C ALA A 20 13.30 1.28 9.89
N ALA A 21 12.73 2.33 10.47
CA ALA A 21 11.53 2.22 11.28
C ALA A 21 10.34 1.68 10.46
N CYS A 22 9.55 0.78 11.04
CA CYS A 22 8.37 0.23 10.37
C CYS A 22 7.25 1.26 10.36
N ASN A 23 6.74 1.61 9.18
CA ASN A 23 5.80 2.72 9.02
C ASN A 23 6.28 4.02 9.70
N GLY A 24 7.60 4.29 9.63
CA GLY A 24 8.22 5.47 10.22
C GLY A 24 8.37 5.48 11.74
N ASN A 25 8.04 4.39 12.46
CA ASN A 25 8.21 4.31 13.92
C ASN A 25 8.65 2.90 14.42
N ASP A 26 9.80 2.81 15.08
CA ASP A 26 10.38 1.55 15.59
C ASP A 26 9.44 0.80 16.54
N ALA A 27 8.61 1.52 17.29
CA ALA A 27 7.64 0.91 18.21
C ALA A 27 6.51 0.16 17.50
N LEU A 28 6.36 0.31 16.18
CA LEU A 28 5.40 -0.43 15.36
C LEU A 28 5.97 -1.76 14.85
N CYS A 29 7.30 -1.91 14.78
CA CYS A 29 7.90 -3.11 14.18
C CYS A 29 7.48 -4.41 14.87
N SER A 30 7.41 -4.42 16.21
CA SER A 30 6.98 -5.60 16.97
C SER A 30 5.46 -5.71 17.16
N ARG A 31 4.68 -4.74 16.67
CA ARG A 31 3.21 -4.77 16.78
C ARG A 31 2.62 -5.60 15.65
N LYS A 32 1.60 -6.38 15.99
CA LYS A 32 0.73 -7.06 15.03
C LYS A 32 0.01 -6.03 14.17
N TYR A 33 -0.14 -6.31 12.88
CA TYR A 33 -0.91 -5.47 11.96
C TYR A 33 -2.31 -5.14 12.53
N SER A 34 -2.98 -6.15 13.08
CA SER A 34 -4.29 -6.06 13.73
C SER A 34 -4.33 -5.24 15.04
N ASN A 35 -3.17 -4.81 15.56
CA ASN A 35 -3.04 -4.07 16.83
C ASN A 35 -2.39 -2.70 16.60
N ILE A 36 -2.77 -2.04 15.51
CA ILE A 36 -2.32 -0.71 15.12
C ILE A 36 -3.53 0.11 14.68
N THR A 37 -3.67 1.31 15.23
CA THR A 37 -4.63 2.31 14.73
C THR A 37 -3.99 3.04 13.56
N GLN A 38 -4.66 3.02 12.41
CA GLN A 38 -4.20 3.69 11.19
C GLN A 38 -5.08 4.92 10.90
N ILE A 39 -4.46 5.97 10.38
CA ILE A 39 -5.19 7.07 9.74
C ILE A 39 -5.41 6.66 8.28
N GLY A 40 -6.66 6.75 7.84
CA GLY A 40 -7.06 6.41 6.48
C GLY A 40 -7.36 7.65 5.62
N ALA A 41 -7.07 7.56 4.33
CA ALA A 41 -7.57 8.50 3.33
C ALA A 41 -8.77 7.86 2.62
N HIS A 42 -9.96 8.39 2.91
CA HIS A 42 -11.20 7.99 2.26
C HIS A 42 -11.19 8.44 0.82
N ASP A 43 -11.39 7.53 -0.12
CA ASP A 43 -11.48 7.85 -1.54
C ASP A 43 -10.24 8.55 -2.08
N SER A 44 -9.10 7.98 -1.67
CA SER A 44 -7.73 8.40 -1.95
C SER A 44 -7.39 8.63 -3.43
N ALA A 45 -8.18 8.10 -4.36
CA ALA A 45 -7.98 8.30 -5.79
C ALA A 45 -8.55 9.61 -6.33
N PHE A 46 -9.58 10.18 -5.69
CA PHE A 46 -10.34 11.33 -6.21
C PHE A 46 -9.76 12.64 -5.68
N VAL A 47 -9.00 13.32 -6.53
CA VAL A 47 -8.14 14.45 -6.14
C VAL A 47 -8.52 15.71 -6.91
N GLY A 48 -8.89 16.75 -6.18
CA GLY A 48 -9.24 18.04 -6.77
C GLY A 48 -9.93 18.96 -5.78
N ASP A 49 -10.62 19.96 -6.33
CA ASP A 49 -11.28 21.04 -5.56
C ASP A 49 -12.82 21.03 -5.75
N LEU A 50 -13.36 20.07 -6.50
CA LEU A 50 -14.79 19.93 -6.74
C LEU A 50 -15.46 19.22 -5.56
N PRO A 51 -16.79 19.37 -5.37
CA PRO A 51 -17.52 18.65 -4.32
C PRO A 51 -17.50 17.12 -4.45
N THR A 52 -17.11 16.61 -5.63
CA THR A 52 -16.95 15.19 -5.94
C THR A 52 -15.56 14.66 -5.58
N ASP A 53 -14.60 15.55 -5.31
CA ASP A 53 -13.25 15.19 -4.94
C ASP A 53 -13.13 14.98 -3.42
N ASN A 54 -12.26 14.07 -3.00
CA ASN A 54 -12.09 13.73 -1.60
C ASN A 54 -10.74 14.16 -1.02
N GLN A 55 -9.72 14.34 -1.86
CA GLN A 55 -8.35 14.62 -1.43
C GLN A 55 -7.76 15.83 -2.16
N ASN A 56 -6.83 16.52 -1.50
CA ASN A 56 -6.03 17.60 -2.13
C ASN A 56 -4.61 17.14 -2.54
N LEU A 57 -4.22 15.93 -2.15
CA LEU A 57 -2.93 15.34 -2.47
C LEU A 57 -3.16 14.07 -3.29
N ASP A 58 -2.31 13.83 -4.29
CA ASP A 58 -2.29 12.53 -4.97
C ASP A 58 -1.90 11.40 -4.00
N VAL A 59 -2.11 10.15 -4.42
CA VAL A 59 -1.85 8.98 -3.57
C VAL A 59 -0.41 8.93 -3.06
N THR A 60 0.55 9.40 -3.86
CA THR A 60 1.96 9.47 -3.45
C THR A 60 2.16 10.53 -2.36
N GLY A 61 1.52 11.69 -2.49
CA GLY A 61 1.48 12.75 -1.49
C GLY A 61 0.84 12.29 -0.18
N GLN A 62 -0.28 11.56 -0.26
CA GLN A 62 -0.95 10.98 0.91
C GLN A 62 -0.04 9.98 1.65
N LEU A 63 0.62 9.08 0.91
CA LEU A 63 1.58 8.13 1.46
C LEU A 63 2.80 8.85 2.07
N ASN A 64 3.32 9.89 1.42
CA ASN A 64 4.40 10.72 1.95
C ASN A 64 4.00 11.48 3.23
N ALA A 65 2.72 11.83 3.37
CA ALA A 65 2.17 12.47 4.57
C ALA A 65 1.93 11.49 5.74
N GLY A 66 2.19 10.20 5.55
CA GLY A 66 2.10 9.17 6.59
C GLY A 66 0.83 8.32 6.57
N ILE A 67 -0.05 8.50 5.57
CA ILE A 67 -1.22 7.63 5.40
C ILE A 67 -0.78 6.22 5.05
N ARG A 68 -1.35 5.20 5.70
CA ARG A 68 -1.08 3.77 5.42
C ARG A 68 -2.34 2.96 5.19
N PHE A 69 -3.50 3.60 5.24
CA PHE A 69 -4.77 3.01 4.84
C PHE A 69 -5.42 3.88 3.75
N LEU A 70 -5.53 3.32 2.56
CA LEU A 70 -6.11 3.98 1.39
C LEU A 70 -7.44 3.30 1.07
N THR A 71 -8.47 4.07 0.71
CA THR A 71 -9.70 3.53 0.14
C THR A 71 -9.97 4.14 -1.22
N ALA A 72 -10.59 3.39 -2.15
CA ALA A 72 -11.01 3.94 -3.44
C ALA A 72 -12.22 3.17 -3.98
N GLN A 73 -13.08 3.88 -4.72
CA GLN A 73 -14.24 3.28 -5.38
C GLN A 73 -13.89 2.77 -6.77
N THR A 74 -14.41 1.59 -7.12
CA THR A 74 -14.18 0.97 -8.43
C THR A 74 -15.49 0.73 -9.17
N HIS A 75 -15.46 0.97 -10.48
CA HIS A 75 -16.58 0.79 -11.39
C HIS A 75 -16.15 0.09 -12.68
N SER A 76 -17.08 -0.66 -13.27
CA SER A 76 -16.88 -1.28 -14.58
C SER A 76 -17.18 -0.25 -15.66
N PHE A 77 -16.17 0.17 -16.40
CA PHE A 77 -16.32 1.15 -17.46
C PHE A 77 -15.41 0.84 -18.63
N LEU A 78 -15.93 0.95 -19.86
CA LEU A 78 -15.21 0.65 -21.11
C LEU A 78 -14.50 -0.72 -21.10
N ASN A 79 -15.09 -1.73 -20.45
CA ASN A 79 -14.54 -3.08 -20.25
C ASN A 79 -13.25 -3.13 -19.42
N GLN A 80 -12.99 -2.13 -18.57
CA GLN A 80 -11.89 -2.13 -17.60
C GLN A 80 -12.42 -1.70 -16.24
N ILE A 81 -11.59 -1.81 -15.21
CA ILE A 81 -11.89 -1.29 -13.88
C ILE A 81 -11.39 0.15 -13.81
N PHE A 82 -12.31 1.08 -13.65
CA PHE A 82 -12.03 2.49 -13.46
C PHE A 82 -12.26 2.90 -12.01
N LEU A 83 -11.56 3.95 -11.59
CA LEU A 83 -11.77 4.61 -10.31
C LEU A 83 -12.71 5.77 -10.54
N CYS A 84 -13.97 5.59 -10.15
CA CYS A 84 -15.00 6.59 -10.32
C CYS A 84 -15.70 6.85 -8.99
N HIS A 85 -16.04 8.11 -8.68
CA HIS A 85 -16.79 8.45 -7.48
C HIS A 85 -18.28 8.50 -7.82
N THR A 86 -19.08 7.57 -7.28
CA THR A 86 -20.49 7.32 -7.64
C THR A 86 -20.72 6.82 -9.07
N SER A 87 -20.14 7.47 -10.09
CA SER A 87 -20.16 7.02 -11.49
C SER A 87 -19.07 7.71 -12.32
N CYS A 88 -18.63 7.10 -13.42
CA CYS A 88 -17.57 7.66 -14.28
C CYS A 88 -17.98 8.91 -15.09
N TRP A 89 -19.23 9.35 -14.97
CA TRP A 89 -19.70 10.61 -15.55
C TRP A 89 -19.67 11.76 -14.55
N GLU A 90 -19.63 11.42 -13.25
CA GLU A 90 -19.60 12.38 -12.16
C GLU A 90 -18.16 12.74 -11.80
N GLU A 91 -17.31 11.72 -11.63
CA GLU A 91 -15.86 11.89 -11.44
C GLU A 91 -15.15 10.60 -11.88
N ASP A 92 -14.11 10.75 -12.70
CA ASP A 92 -13.32 9.67 -13.29
C ASP A 92 -11.83 9.98 -13.10
N SER A 93 -11.21 9.24 -12.18
CA SER A 93 -9.78 9.34 -11.86
C SER A 93 -8.92 8.30 -12.59
N GLY A 94 -9.45 7.68 -13.65
CA GLY A 94 -8.74 6.79 -14.56
C GLY A 94 -8.80 5.31 -14.16
N VAL A 95 -7.97 4.49 -14.81
CA VAL A 95 -7.97 3.04 -14.64
C VAL A 95 -7.31 2.63 -13.32
N LEU A 96 -7.84 1.58 -12.67
CA LEU A 96 -7.31 1.05 -11.41
C LEU A 96 -5.81 0.67 -11.51
N ALA A 97 -5.37 0.14 -12.64
CA ALA A 97 -3.98 -0.29 -12.84
C ALA A 97 -2.98 0.88 -12.71
N ASP A 98 -3.33 2.09 -13.14
CA ASP A 98 -2.46 3.27 -13.04
C ASP A 98 -2.30 3.71 -11.58
N TYR A 99 -3.42 3.71 -10.84
CA TYR A 99 -3.43 4.00 -9.40
C TYR A 99 -2.61 2.99 -8.60
N LEU A 100 -2.78 1.70 -8.88
CA LEU A 100 -1.95 0.63 -8.28
C LEU A 100 -0.48 0.79 -8.66
N THR A 101 -0.17 1.21 -9.89
CA THR A 101 1.21 1.46 -10.34
C THR A 101 1.85 2.61 -9.54
N ALA A 102 1.09 3.66 -9.23
CA ALA A 102 1.58 4.75 -8.38
C ALA A 102 1.91 4.25 -6.95
N ILE A 103 1.01 3.47 -6.33
CA ILE A 103 1.27 2.85 -5.02
C ILE A 103 2.49 1.94 -5.08
N ARG A 104 2.56 1.05 -6.06
CA ARG A 104 3.70 0.14 -6.28
C ARG A 104 5.00 0.92 -6.42
N THR A 105 4.99 2.02 -7.17
CA THR A 105 6.18 2.85 -7.40
C THR A 105 6.67 3.49 -6.11
N TRP A 106 5.75 4.00 -5.31
CA TRP A 106 6.07 4.50 -3.98
C TRP A 106 6.61 3.38 -3.06
N MET A 107 5.96 2.22 -3.03
CA MET A 107 6.39 1.10 -2.20
C MET A 107 7.80 0.61 -2.57
N ASP A 108 8.15 0.54 -3.85
CA ASP A 108 9.51 0.19 -4.30
C ASP A 108 10.59 1.10 -3.69
N SER A 109 10.28 2.40 -3.53
CA SER A 109 11.20 3.38 -2.94
C SER A 109 11.17 3.40 -1.40
N ASN A 110 10.20 2.74 -0.78
CA ASN A 110 9.96 2.78 0.66
C ASN A 110 9.82 1.35 1.21
N PRO A 111 10.92 0.60 1.42
CA PRO A 111 10.87 -0.84 1.71
C PRO A 111 10.33 -1.22 3.10
N ASN A 112 10.26 -0.27 4.04
CA ASN A 112 9.85 -0.53 5.43
C ASN A 112 8.41 -0.11 5.72
N GLU A 113 7.61 -0.05 4.66
CA GLU A 113 6.25 0.45 4.68
C GLU A 113 5.27 -0.68 4.35
N VAL A 114 4.29 -0.86 5.25
CA VAL A 114 3.13 -1.72 5.08
C VAL A 114 1.92 -0.83 4.78
N VAL A 115 1.30 -1.06 3.62
CA VAL A 115 0.14 -0.31 3.12
C VAL A 115 -1.10 -1.21 3.15
N THR A 116 -2.22 -0.62 3.55
CA THR A 116 -3.55 -1.21 3.49
C THR A 116 -4.34 -0.54 2.39
N LEU A 117 -5.01 -1.33 1.55
CA LEU A 117 -5.89 -0.83 0.51
C LEU A 117 -7.28 -1.46 0.68
N LEU A 118 -8.32 -0.64 0.71
CA LEU A 118 -9.72 -1.08 0.61
C LEU A 118 -10.28 -0.62 -0.73
N LEU A 119 -10.70 -1.56 -1.57
CA LEU A 119 -11.38 -1.27 -2.83
C LEU A 119 -12.88 -1.52 -2.68
N THR A 120 -13.71 -0.54 -3.02
CA THR A 120 -15.16 -0.76 -3.06
C THR A 120 -15.58 -1.30 -4.42
N ASN A 121 -16.41 -2.34 -4.46
CA ASN A 121 -16.80 -3.07 -5.67
C ASN A 121 -18.33 -3.16 -5.79
N GLY A 122 -18.99 -2.00 -5.85
CA GLY A 122 -20.45 -1.90 -5.92
C GLY A 122 -21.08 -2.51 -7.18
N ASP A 123 -20.31 -2.57 -8.27
CA ASP A 123 -20.75 -3.13 -9.56
C ASP A 123 -20.65 -4.68 -9.61
N ALA A 124 -20.22 -5.32 -8.51
CA ALA A 124 -19.97 -6.77 -8.44
C ALA A 124 -19.05 -7.28 -9.56
N ILE A 125 -17.99 -6.52 -9.87
CA ILE A 125 -16.96 -6.89 -10.83
C ILE A 125 -16.29 -8.17 -10.34
N ALA A 126 -16.04 -9.11 -11.25
CA ALA A 126 -15.38 -10.37 -10.93
C ALA A 126 -13.99 -10.11 -10.32
N VAL A 127 -13.71 -10.70 -9.16
CA VAL A 127 -12.43 -10.50 -8.44
C VAL A 127 -11.19 -10.84 -9.29
N SER A 128 -11.33 -11.74 -10.28
CA SER A 128 -10.24 -12.07 -11.21
C SER A 128 -9.78 -10.86 -12.04
N MET A 129 -10.69 -9.95 -12.40
CA MET A 129 -10.32 -8.71 -13.12
C MET A 129 -9.50 -7.76 -12.26
N PHE A 130 -9.68 -7.78 -10.94
CA PHE A 130 -8.79 -7.05 -10.02
C PHE A 130 -7.42 -7.72 -9.96
N ALA A 131 -7.36 -9.05 -9.99
CA ALA A 131 -6.08 -9.77 -10.06
C ALA A 131 -5.30 -9.39 -11.32
N ASP A 132 -5.97 -9.32 -12.48
CA ASP A 132 -5.37 -8.85 -13.74
C ASP A 132 -4.82 -7.42 -13.59
N ALA A 133 -5.59 -6.50 -12.99
CA ALA A 133 -5.13 -5.12 -12.75
C ALA A 133 -3.94 -5.04 -11.78
N TYR A 134 -3.87 -5.92 -10.77
CA TYR A 134 -2.75 -6.01 -9.84
C TYR A 134 -1.48 -6.53 -10.54
N ASP A 135 -1.64 -7.52 -11.42
CA ASP A 135 -0.56 -8.08 -12.23
C ASP A 135 -0.04 -7.07 -13.26
N ASP A 136 -0.94 -6.36 -13.95
CA ASP A 136 -0.60 -5.28 -14.89
C ASP A 136 0.18 -4.16 -14.20
N ALA A 137 -0.21 -3.78 -12.99
CA ALA A 137 0.51 -2.80 -12.17
C ALA A 137 1.82 -3.33 -11.56
N GLY A 138 2.03 -4.65 -11.60
CA GLY A 138 3.15 -5.34 -10.97
C GLY A 138 3.17 -5.22 -9.45
N ILE A 139 2.03 -4.91 -8.82
CA ILE A 139 1.91 -4.71 -7.36
C ILE A 139 1.68 -6.03 -6.62
N SER A 140 1.20 -7.08 -7.32
CA SER A 140 0.96 -8.43 -6.76
C SER A 140 2.15 -8.99 -5.97
N LYS A 141 3.39 -8.60 -6.30
CA LYS A 141 4.60 -9.02 -5.57
C LYS A 141 4.64 -8.60 -4.09
N TYR A 142 3.79 -7.66 -3.68
CA TYR A 142 3.70 -7.17 -2.30
C TYR A 142 2.50 -7.73 -1.53
N THR A 143 1.60 -8.48 -2.18
CA THR A 143 0.35 -8.85 -1.54
C THR A 143 0.55 -9.87 -0.41
N TYR A 144 -0.18 -9.68 0.69
CA TYR A 144 -0.23 -10.63 1.78
C TYR A 144 -1.41 -11.60 1.60
N THR A 145 -1.09 -12.88 1.47
CA THR A 145 -2.07 -13.97 1.49
C THR A 145 -2.05 -14.63 2.87
N PRO A 146 -3.12 -14.49 3.69
CA PRO A 146 -3.21 -15.22 4.93
C PRO A 146 -3.45 -16.72 4.66
N PRO A 147 -2.89 -17.62 5.49
CA PRO A 147 -3.06 -19.08 5.30
C PRO A 147 -4.50 -19.56 5.54
N ASN A 148 -5.28 -18.80 6.29
CA ASN A 148 -6.68 -19.03 6.63
C ASN A 148 -7.27 -17.71 7.15
N GLN A 149 -8.57 -17.68 7.45
CA GLN A 149 -9.15 -16.56 8.18
C GLN A 149 -8.47 -16.42 9.55
N LEU A 150 -7.82 -15.28 9.79
CA LEU A 150 -7.02 -15.03 10.98
C LEU A 150 -7.87 -14.40 12.08
N ALA A 151 -7.70 -14.85 13.33
CA ALA A 151 -8.15 -14.07 14.46
C ALA A 151 -7.24 -12.84 14.64
N LEU A 152 -7.69 -11.83 15.40
CA LEU A 152 -6.88 -10.63 15.67
C LEU A 152 -5.50 -10.99 16.24
N GLY A 153 -5.41 -12.03 17.06
CA GLY A 153 -4.17 -12.52 17.63
C GLY A 153 -3.24 -13.23 16.66
N ASP A 154 -3.67 -13.58 15.44
CA ASP A 154 -2.88 -14.41 14.53
C ASP A 154 -2.24 -13.61 13.39
N TRP A 155 -2.57 -12.32 13.28
CA TRP A 155 -1.93 -11.44 12.31
C TRP A 155 -0.43 -11.29 12.61
N PRO A 156 0.41 -11.29 11.55
CA PRO A 156 1.84 -11.05 11.66
C PRO A 156 2.15 -9.64 12.17
N THR A 157 3.37 -9.44 12.67
CA THR A 157 3.87 -8.11 12.99
C THR A 157 4.20 -7.31 11.72
N LEU A 158 4.32 -5.99 11.83
CA LEU A 158 4.80 -5.20 10.68
C LEU A 158 6.19 -5.64 10.23
N GLN A 159 7.09 -5.97 11.18
CA GLN A 159 8.42 -6.47 10.84
C GLN A 159 8.34 -7.78 10.06
N ASP A 160 7.42 -8.69 10.42
CA ASP A 160 7.25 -9.96 9.70
C ASP A 160 6.80 -9.72 8.26
N LEU A 161 5.81 -8.85 8.06
CA LEU A 161 5.30 -8.47 6.72
C LEU A 161 6.38 -7.82 5.86
N ILE A 162 7.14 -6.87 6.44
CA ILE A 162 8.25 -6.19 5.75
C ILE A 162 9.35 -7.19 5.37
N SER A 163 9.74 -8.06 6.30
CA SER A 163 10.83 -9.03 6.09
C SER A 163 10.46 -10.08 5.02
N ALA A 164 9.18 -10.44 4.94
CA ALA A 164 8.63 -11.31 3.89
C ALA A 164 8.32 -10.57 2.57
N ASN A 165 8.43 -9.25 2.55
CA ASN A 165 8.03 -8.37 1.45
C ASN A 165 6.53 -8.54 1.04
N THR A 166 5.68 -9.00 1.95
CA THR A 166 4.22 -9.13 1.79
C THR A 166 3.53 -7.97 2.48
N ARG A 167 3.86 -6.77 2.03
CA ARG A 167 3.61 -5.49 2.71
C ARG A 167 2.46 -4.67 2.10
N LEU A 168 1.60 -5.30 1.30
CA LEU A 168 0.31 -4.77 0.86
C LEU A 168 -0.80 -5.70 1.36
N ILE A 169 -1.73 -5.16 2.14
CA ILE A 169 -2.92 -5.87 2.60
C ILE A 169 -4.14 -5.26 1.90
N THR A 170 -4.86 -6.08 1.13
CA THR A 170 -6.02 -5.64 0.37
C THR A 170 -7.30 -6.19 0.97
N PHE A 171 -8.27 -5.31 1.19
CA PHE A 171 -9.66 -5.64 1.50
C PHE A 171 -10.57 -5.20 0.35
N MET A 172 -11.72 -5.84 0.26
CA MET A 172 -12.78 -5.51 -0.68
C MET A 172 -14.13 -5.67 0.02
N ASP A 173 -15.01 -4.68 -0.13
CA ASP A 173 -16.29 -4.64 0.58
C ASP A 173 -17.33 -5.65 0.04
N TYR A 174 -17.35 -5.89 -1.27
CA TYR A 174 -18.32 -6.74 -1.94
C TYR A 174 -17.67 -7.61 -3.01
N ASN A 175 -18.19 -8.82 -3.19
CA ASN A 175 -17.82 -9.75 -4.26
C ASN A 175 -16.32 -10.11 -4.30
N SER A 176 -15.65 -10.09 -3.15
CA SER A 176 -14.34 -10.71 -3.01
C SER A 176 -14.50 -12.25 -2.99
N ASN A 177 -13.42 -12.99 -3.28
CA ASN A 177 -13.44 -14.44 -3.22
C ASN A 177 -12.01 -14.95 -3.05
N THR A 178 -11.63 -15.26 -1.81
CA THR A 178 -10.29 -15.76 -1.44
C THR A 178 -9.99 -17.16 -1.99
N GLY A 179 -10.99 -17.91 -2.46
CA GLY A 179 -10.79 -19.14 -3.22
C GLY A 179 -10.33 -18.91 -4.67
N THR A 180 -10.54 -17.70 -5.21
CA THR A 180 -10.12 -17.30 -6.56
C THR A 180 -8.90 -16.38 -6.54
N VAL A 181 -8.93 -15.32 -5.72
CA VAL A 181 -7.83 -14.37 -5.53
C VAL A 181 -7.53 -14.29 -4.04
N PRO A 182 -6.54 -15.05 -3.54
CA PRO A 182 -6.41 -15.34 -2.11
C PRO A 182 -5.88 -14.18 -1.25
N TYR A 183 -5.39 -13.10 -1.88
CA TYR A 183 -4.89 -11.91 -1.20
C TYR A 183 -5.87 -10.72 -1.17
N ILE A 184 -7.02 -10.82 -1.83
CA ILE A 184 -8.10 -9.82 -1.73
C ILE A 184 -9.09 -10.33 -0.70
N LEU A 185 -9.05 -9.74 0.48
CA LEU A 185 -9.77 -10.18 1.67
C LEU A 185 -11.16 -9.55 1.78
N GLU A 186 -12.05 -10.19 2.54
CA GLU A 186 -13.31 -9.59 3.05
C GLU A 186 -13.07 -8.78 4.32
#